data_AF-A0A1F8MRB2-F1
#
_entry.id   AF-A0A1F8MRB2-F1
#
_cell.length_a   1.000
_cell.length_b   1.000
_cell.length_c   1.000
_cell.angle_alpha   90.00
_cell.angle_beta   90.00
_cell.angle_gamma   90.00
#
_symmetry.space_group_name_H-M   'P 1'
#
loop_
_entity.id
_entity.type
_entity.pdbx_description
1 polymer ?
#
loop_
_entity_poly.entity_id
_entity_poly.type
_entity_poly.pdbx_seq_one_letter_code
_entity_poly.pdbx_strand_id
1 'polypeptide(L)'
;MMVSLVLAGVLCLALPGLASAGITSAQWSETAYNGLDDFYGTTVVAYEAGSTAKLAVSVQNTGVYDITIKSAKVTFDWGEEYSTTDFPSQVKAGDFGIVRFAFTVPSTDVATNMVLHAYEIAVVYEIQNGATAVNWVSWELANDLNLDNDPMVPDSETIYAVSAGVATAVAGSAYTLADYDGEWTWTGAAPAGTIYASYKYTELLFNGDGVRKVGYLTTAPVVAGSEVVCLVNDGAETVTKLDSTAYSIDYATGKITLGTAPSTLQTVRVYYSYYNVWTASGADFAVYSADQLDANQLAGTYDSMYRSATFDSTEGLQLEQEAETLADLGDVEYANGNFAAAEGYYQQAIDTMNEAIAADTSLNTGVEDILIGLGTGAGAWIDSQAAKGDAEATKLEAEADRIAALTDAEANKLNAEAGFADLYGVFLILIGVAGVLAAAGGIVWSVSRLVAARRM
;
A
#
# COMPACT_ATOMS: atom_id res chain seq x y z
N MET A 1 -6.41 -11.39 -13.09
CA MET A 1 -6.63 -9.92 -13.23
C MET A 1 -7.25 -9.38 -11.94
N MET A 2 -6.51 -9.43 -10.82
CA MET A 2 -6.88 -8.75 -9.58
C MET A 2 -6.17 -7.41 -9.57
N VAL A 3 -6.90 -6.34 -9.84
CA VAL A 3 -6.45 -4.97 -9.56
C VAL A 3 -6.52 -4.82 -8.04
N SER A 4 -5.37 -5.05 -7.37
CA SER A 4 -5.21 -4.74 -5.95
C SER A 4 -5.36 -3.24 -5.77
N LEU A 5 -6.51 -2.84 -5.22
CA LEU A 5 -6.79 -1.49 -4.75
C LEU A 5 -5.95 -1.24 -3.49
N VAL A 6 -4.67 -0.91 -3.65
CA VAL A 6 -3.85 -0.34 -2.58
C VAL A 6 -4.22 1.13 -2.47
N LEU A 7 -5.29 1.40 -1.73
CA LEU A 7 -5.55 2.72 -1.19
C LEU A 7 -4.51 2.94 -0.07
N ALA A 8 -3.33 3.45 -0.45
CA ALA A 8 -2.30 3.85 0.51
C ALA A 8 -2.86 4.96 1.40
N GLY A 9 -3.29 4.57 2.60
CA GLY A 9 -3.70 5.47 3.65
C GLY A 9 -2.51 6.34 4.04
N VAL A 10 -2.58 7.62 3.66
CA VAL A 10 -1.68 8.68 4.12
C VAL A 10 -1.90 8.87 5.62
N LEU A 11 -1.21 8.10 6.43
CA LEU A 11 -1.11 8.31 7.87
C LEU A 11 0.37 8.57 8.20
N CYS A 12 0.78 9.82 8.03
CA CYS A 12 2.07 10.29 8.51
C CYS A 12 2.06 10.26 10.05
N LEU A 13 2.59 9.19 10.64
CA LEU A 13 2.93 9.16 12.06
C LEU A 13 4.17 10.03 12.27
N ALA A 14 3.97 11.34 12.41
CA ALA A 14 5.03 12.28 12.77
C ALA A 14 5.47 12.02 14.22
N LEU A 15 6.60 11.33 14.39
CA LEU A 15 7.31 11.34 15.67
C LEU A 15 7.85 12.76 15.90
N PRO A 16 7.70 13.36 17.11
CA PRO A 16 8.24 14.68 17.39
C PRO A 16 9.77 14.61 17.42
N GLY A 17 10.38 14.82 16.25
CA GLY A 17 11.79 15.10 16.10
C GLY A 17 12.13 16.48 16.65
N LEU A 18 13.39 16.67 17.04
CA LEU A 18 13.93 17.99 17.40
C LEU A 18 13.61 18.99 16.28
N ALA A 19 13.09 20.16 16.63
CA ALA A 19 12.64 21.19 15.69
C ALA A 19 13.77 21.58 14.72
N SER A 20 13.74 21.00 13.52
CA SER A 20 14.65 21.32 12.42
C SER A 20 13.79 21.69 11.21
N ALA A 21 14.01 22.89 10.69
CA ALA A 21 13.32 23.36 9.50
C ALA A 21 14.02 22.70 8.31
N GLY A 22 13.29 21.92 7.51
CA GLY A 22 13.90 21.04 6.53
C GLY A 22 12.92 20.14 5.79
N ILE A 23 13.47 19.29 4.93
CA ILE A 23 12.77 18.15 4.36
C ILE A 23 12.60 17.11 5.46
N THR A 24 11.35 16.75 5.76
CA THR A 24 10.98 15.81 6.84
C THR A 24 10.73 14.40 6.33
N SER A 25 10.25 14.26 5.08
CA SER A 25 10.09 12.97 4.43
C SER A 25 10.04 13.12 2.90
N ALA A 26 10.38 12.03 2.22
CA ALA A 26 10.26 11.84 0.78
C ALA A 26 9.51 10.52 0.56
N GLN A 27 8.43 10.55 -0.21
CA GLN A 27 7.59 9.38 -0.47
C GLN A 27 7.34 9.21 -1.96
N TRP A 28 7.80 8.08 -2.48
CA TRP A 28 7.50 7.61 -3.83
C TRP A 28 6.13 6.93 -3.87
N SER A 29 5.37 7.12 -4.95
CA SER A 29 4.04 6.55 -5.14
C SER A 29 3.84 6.03 -6.55
N GLU A 30 2.91 5.09 -6.76
CA GLU A 30 2.69 4.47 -8.08
C GLU A 30 3.93 3.76 -8.61
N THR A 31 4.73 3.19 -7.69
CA THR A 31 5.91 2.38 -7.99
C THR A 31 5.50 1.08 -8.65
N ALA A 32 6.32 0.58 -9.58
CA ALA A 32 6.17 -0.76 -10.14
C ALA A 32 6.47 -1.84 -9.09
N TYR A 33 7.44 -1.58 -8.22
CA TYR A 33 7.78 -2.43 -7.09
C TYR A 33 8.35 -1.61 -5.92
N ASN A 34 8.03 -2.01 -4.68
CA ASN A 34 8.58 -1.41 -3.46
C ASN A 34 8.76 -2.49 -2.40
N GLY A 35 10.00 -2.90 -2.16
CA GLY A 35 10.31 -4.07 -1.35
C GLY A 35 11.78 -4.47 -1.46
N LEU A 36 12.15 -5.57 -0.80
CA LEU A 36 13.47 -6.18 -0.90
C LEU A 36 13.62 -6.84 -2.27
N ASP A 37 14.53 -6.34 -3.08
CA ASP A 37 14.86 -6.92 -4.38
C ASP A 37 16.16 -7.73 -4.26
N ASP A 38 16.12 -9.00 -4.68
CA ASP A 38 17.24 -9.93 -4.52
C ASP A 38 18.44 -9.61 -5.42
N PHE A 39 18.22 -8.98 -6.58
CA PHE A 39 19.30 -8.54 -7.46
C PHE A 39 20.09 -7.40 -6.80
N TYR A 40 19.40 -6.43 -6.19
CA TYR A 40 20.06 -5.32 -5.49
C TYR A 40 20.50 -5.66 -4.06
N GLY A 41 19.94 -6.72 -3.46
CA GLY A 41 20.22 -7.14 -2.09
C GLY A 41 19.75 -6.14 -1.02
N THR A 42 18.81 -5.26 -1.35
CA THR A 42 18.27 -4.22 -0.46
C THR A 42 16.85 -3.84 -0.82
N THR A 43 16.19 -3.05 0.02
CA THR A 43 14.89 -2.44 -0.32
C THR A 43 15.07 -1.38 -1.40
N VAL A 44 14.20 -1.43 -2.41
CA VAL A 44 14.20 -0.53 -3.55
C VAL A 44 12.83 0.09 -3.76
N VAL A 45 12.82 1.25 -4.40
CA VAL A 45 11.65 1.90 -4.99
C VAL A 45 11.85 1.85 -6.50
N ALA A 46 11.16 0.94 -7.16
CA ALA A 46 11.33 0.69 -8.57
C ALA A 46 10.21 1.30 -9.42
N TYR A 47 10.58 1.84 -10.57
CA TYR A 47 9.69 2.24 -11.65
C TYR A 47 10.14 1.61 -12.96
N GLU A 48 9.19 1.21 -13.80
CA GLU A 48 9.48 0.74 -15.15
C GLU A 48 10.03 1.89 -16.02
N ALA A 49 11.03 1.62 -16.84
CA ALA A 49 11.54 2.57 -17.82
C ALA A 49 10.41 3.12 -18.72
N GLY A 50 10.36 4.44 -18.92
CA GLY A 50 9.29 5.10 -19.68
C GLY A 50 7.99 5.35 -18.89
N SER A 51 7.83 4.79 -17.69
CA SER A 51 6.70 5.10 -16.81
C SER A 51 6.83 6.50 -16.18
N THR A 52 5.78 6.97 -15.49
CA THR A 52 5.82 8.25 -14.75
C THR A 52 6.13 8.01 -13.29
N ALA A 53 7.29 8.44 -12.82
CA ALA A 53 7.62 8.45 -11.40
C ALA A 53 6.95 9.63 -10.68
N LYS A 54 6.45 9.39 -9.47
CA LYS A 54 5.79 10.41 -8.64
C LYS A 54 6.40 10.43 -7.25
N LEU A 55 6.83 11.62 -6.83
CA LEU A 55 7.46 11.86 -5.54
C LEU A 55 6.72 12.99 -4.81
N ALA A 56 6.37 12.75 -3.55
CA ALA A 56 5.88 13.76 -2.63
C ALA A 56 6.92 14.01 -1.52
N VAL A 57 7.32 15.27 -1.36
CA VAL A 57 8.31 15.71 -0.36
C VAL A 57 7.62 16.59 0.66
N SER A 58 7.63 16.17 1.92
CA SER A 58 7.11 16.95 3.03
C SER A 58 8.20 17.85 3.56
N VAL A 59 7.95 19.15 3.56
CA VAL A 59 8.83 20.15 4.16
C VAL A 59 8.18 20.76 5.39
N GLN A 60 8.97 21.04 6.42
CA GLN A 60 8.48 21.66 7.65
C GLN A 60 9.23 22.96 7.90
N ASN A 61 8.47 24.04 8.12
CA ASN A 61 9.04 25.30 8.57
C ASN A 61 9.02 25.35 10.10
N THR A 62 10.12 24.99 10.77
CA THR A 62 10.23 25.15 12.23
C THR A 62 10.81 26.51 12.63
N GLY A 63 10.99 27.43 11.68
CA GLY A 63 11.42 28.79 11.95
C GLY A 63 10.32 29.62 12.61
N VAL A 64 10.68 30.82 13.08
CA VAL A 64 9.73 31.78 13.67
C VAL A 64 9.06 32.69 12.62
N TYR A 65 9.52 32.61 11.37
CA TYR A 65 9.02 33.39 10.26
C TYR A 65 8.43 32.47 9.19
N ASP A 66 7.45 32.97 8.45
CA ASP A 66 6.92 32.28 7.28
C ASP A 66 8.00 32.16 6.21
N ILE A 67 7.89 31.14 5.35
CA ILE A 67 8.77 30.98 4.21
C ILE A 67 7.97 30.93 2.91
N THR A 68 8.59 31.33 1.82
CA THR A 68 8.08 31.18 0.45
C THR A 68 8.97 30.21 -0.31
N ILE A 69 8.41 29.09 -0.76
CA ILE A 69 9.11 28.17 -1.65
C ILE A 69 9.19 28.82 -3.04
N LYS A 70 10.37 28.79 -3.64
CA LYS A 70 10.67 29.46 -4.91
C LYS A 70 10.85 28.47 -6.05
N SER A 71 11.53 27.38 -5.75
CA SER A 71 11.69 26.26 -6.66
C SER A 71 11.99 25.01 -5.86
N ALA A 72 11.76 23.86 -6.48
CA ALA A 72 12.24 22.60 -5.98
C ALA A 72 12.62 21.70 -7.15
N LYS A 73 13.65 20.92 -6.97
CA LYS A 73 14.19 20.01 -7.98
C LYS A 73 14.62 18.69 -7.36
N VAL A 74 14.63 17.63 -8.16
CA VAL A 74 15.31 16.38 -7.86
C VAL A 74 16.33 16.11 -8.95
N THR A 75 17.57 15.86 -8.54
CA THR A 75 18.70 15.56 -9.42
C THR A 75 19.09 14.11 -9.23
N PHE A 76 19.29 13.39 -10.32
CA PHE A 76 19.75 12.00 -10.28
C PHE A 76 21.21 11.87 -10.71
N ASP A 77 21.85 10.78 -10.30
CA ASP A 77 23.24 10.46 -10.67
C ASP A 77 23.47 10.21 -12.17
N TRP A 78 22.41 9.98 -12.94
CA TRP A 78 22.45 9.95 -14.42
C TRP A 78 22.48 11.35 -15.05
N GLY A 79 22.54 12.43 -14.25
CA GLY A 79 22.82 13.80 -14.70
C GLY A 79 21.61 14.62 -15.13
N GLU A 80 20.39 14.07 -15.07
CA GLU A 80 19.16 14.82 -15.33
C GLU A 80 18.61 15.47 -14.06
N GLU A 81 17.92 16.59 -14.28
CA GLU A 81 17.26 17.38 -13.24
C GLU A 81 15.77 17.52 -13.55
N TYR A 82 14.92 17.17 -12.59
CA TYR A 82 13.47 17.26 -12.72
C TYR A 82 12.92 18.34 -11.80
N SER A 83 12.25 19.33 -12.38
CA SER A 83 11.56 20.37 -11.64
C SER A 83 10.26 19.84 -11.03
N THR A 84 9.89 20.41 -9.88
CA THR A 84 8.59 20.18 -9.24
C THR A 84 7.41 20.51 -10.16
N THR A 85 6.32 19.76 -10.01
CA THR A 85 5.05 20.01 -10.71
C THR A 85 4.08 20.88 -9.90
N ASP A 86 4.22 20.90 -8.58
CA ASP A 86 3.33 21.60 -7.65
C ASP A 86 4.01 21.78 -6.28
N PHE A 87 3.87 22.97 -5.68
CA PHE A 87 4.34 23.26 -4.32
C PHE A 87 3.58 24.44 -3.73
N PRO A 88 3.44 24.52 -2.39
CA PRO A 88 2.82 25.66 -1.75
C PRO A 88 3.72 26.91 -1.88
N SER A 89 3.14 28.03 -2.30
CA SER A 89 3.85 29.30 -2.39
C SER A 89 4.27 29.86 -1.02
N GLN A 90 3.66 29.39 0.07
CA GLN A 90 4.00 29.80 1.43
C GLN A 90 3.86 28.63 2.40
N VAL A 91 4.80 28.50 3.34
CA VAL A 91 4.72 27.59 4.49
C VAL A 91 4.89 28.43 5.76
N LYS A 92 3.83 28.50 6.58
CA LYS A 92 3.86 29.33 7.78
C LYS A 92 4.80 28.77 8.83
N ALA A 93 5.25 29.64 9.75
CA ALA A 93 6.00 29.20 10.93
C ALA A 93 5.20 28.11 11.70
N GLY A 94 5.80 26.93 11.87
CA GLY A 94 5.21 25.76 12.51
C GLY A 94 4.44 24.80 11.60
N ASP A 95 4.17 25.18 10.35
CA ASP A 95 3.36 24.39 9.41
C ASP A 95 4.21 23.49 8.48
N PHE A 96 3.51 22.60 7.78
CA PHE A 96 4.07 21.71 6.74
C PHE A 96 3.61 22.13 5.34
N GLY A 97 4.49 21.91 4.36
CA GLY A 97 4.19 22.03 2.93
C GLY A 97 4.49 20.72 2.20
N ILE A 98 3.75 20.42 1.13
CA ILE A 98 4.02 19.26 0.27
C ILE A 98 4.47 19.75 -1.10
N VAL A 99 5.69 19.38 -1.48
CA VAL A 99 6.25 19.59 -2.82
C VAL A 99 6.07 18.30 -3.62
N ARG A 100 5.55 18.38 -4.83
CA ARG A 100 5.28 17.22 -5.69
C ARG A 100 6.15 17.26 -6.95
N PHE A 101 6.60 16.09 -7.37
CA PHE A 101 7.32 15.87 -8.61
C PHE A 101 6.60 14.79 -9.42
N ALA A 102 6.57 14.98 -10.73
CA ALA A 102 6.22 13.92 -11.67
C ALA A 102 7.11 14.06 -12.91
N PHE A 103 7.76 12.97 -13.29
CA PHE A 103 8.64 12.93 -14.47
C PHE A 103 8.61 11.55 -15.11
N THR A 104 8.94 11.49 -16.40
CA THR A 104 9.08 10.22 -17.12
C THR A 104 10.44 9.61 -16.78
N VAL A 105 10.42 8.36 -16.30
CA VAL A 105 11.64 7.59 -16.03
C VAL A 105 12.34 7.32 -17.36
N PRO A 106 13.64 7.61 -17.49
CA PRO A 106 14.34 7.44 -18.76
C PRO A 106 14.49 5.95 -19.12
N SER A 107 14.98 5.65 -20.34
CA SER A 107 15.29 4.28 -20.73
C SER A 107 16.46 3.71 -19.95
N THR A 108 16.60 2.38 -19.94
CA THR A 108 17.72 1.68 -19.29
C THR A 108 19.08 1.96 -19.93
N ASP A 109 19.11 2.52 -21.15
CA ASP A 109 20.34 3.02 -21.78
C ASP A 109 20.88 4.29 -21.10
N VAL A 110 20.00 5.08 -20.46
CA VAL A 110 20.34 6.31 -19.74
C VAL A 110 20.51 6.04 -18.26
N ALA A 111 19.56 5.31 -17.65
CA ALA A 111 19.58 4.93 -16.25
C ALA A 111 19.56 3.40 -16.15
N THR A 112 20.76 2.80 -16.05
CA THR A 112 20.92 1.34 -16.11
C THR A 112 20.18 0.63 -14.99
N ASN A 113 19.44 -0.42 -15.33
CA ASN A 113 18.76 -1.28 -14.36
C ASN A 113 19.71 -2.23 -13.61
N MET A 114 21.02 -2.03 -13.76
CA MET A 114 22.05 -2.85 -13.12
C MET A 114 22.58 -2.22 -11.82
N VAL A 115 22.17 -1.00 -11.47
CA VAL A 115 22.57 -0.31 -10.24
C VAL A 115 21.39 0.46 -9.65
N LEU A 116 21.44 0.72 -8.35
CA LEU A 116 20.56 1.70 -7.73
C LEU A 116 21.06 3.10 -8.01
N HIS A 117 20.12 4.00 -8.22
CA HIS A 117 20.40 5.38 -8.55
C HIS A 117 20.28 6.28 -7.32
N ALA A 118 21.33 7.05 -7.09
CA ALA A 118 21.34 8.11 -6.10
C ALA A 118 20.56 9.33 -6.63
N TYR A 119 19.85 9.99 -5.73
CA TYR A 119 19.15 11.22 -6.02
C TYR A 119 19.31 12.25 -4.90
N GLU A 120 19.28 13.52 -5.27
CA GLU A 120 19.29 14.67 -4.37
C GLU A 120 18.06 15.54 -4.62
N ILE A 121 17.27 15.76 -3.58
CA ILE A 121 16.15 16.69 -3.56
C ILE A 121 16.65 18.01 -3.01
N ALA A 122 16.44 19.10 -3.75
CA ALA A 122 16.72 20.45 -3.30
C ALA A 122 15.44 21.31 -3.32
N VAL A 123 15.08 21.89 -2.17
CA VAL A 123 13.97 22.83 -2.03
C VAL A 123 14.53 24.20 -1.70
N VAL A 124 14.34 25.15 -2.61
CA VAL A 124 14.82 26.53 -2.50
C VAL A 124 13.70 27.39 -1.92
N TYR A 125 14.00 28.11 -0.85
CA TYR A 125 13.03 28.95 -0.15
C TYR A 125 13.61 30.29 0.30
N GLU A 126 12.72 31.25 0.48
CA GLU A 126 12.98 32.58 1.02
C GLU A 126 12.29 32.73 2.38
N ILE A 127 12.96 33.29 3.38
CA ILE A 127 12.36 33.59 4.67
C ILE A 127 11.68 34.96 4.59
N GLN A 128 10.35 35.00 4.77
CA GLN A 128 9.58 36.23 4.78
C GLN A 128 9.96 37.06 6.01
N ASN A 129 10.36 38.32 5.82
CA ASN A 129 10.87 39.21 6.87
C ASN A 129 12.15 38.74 7.58
N GLY A 130 12.72 37.61 7.14
CA GLY A 130 13.96 37.06 7.66
C GLY A 130 15.19 37.59 6.95
N ALA A 131 15.08 38.75 6.28
CA ALA A 131 16.26 39.52 5.98
C ALA A 131 17.00 39.65 7.31
N THR A 132 18.11 38.95 7.42
CA THR A 132 19.25 39.37 8.22
C THR A 132 19.75 40.70 7.62
N ALA A 133 18.88 41.71 7.55
CA ALA A 133 19.22 42.96 8.18
C ALA A 133 19.70 42.51 9.56
N VAL A 134 21.02 42.41 9.69
CA VAL A 134 21.61 42.46 11.01
C VAL A 134 21.15 43.83 11.50
N ASN A 135 20.00 43.85 12.17
CA ASN A 135 19.59 44.93 13.02
C ASN A 135 20.62 44.88 14.13
N TRP A 136 21.81 45.41 13.84
CA TRP A 136 22.68 45.95 14.86
C TRP A 136 21.92 47.12 15.44
N VAL A 137 21.01 46.78 16.34
CA VAL A 137 20.64 47.67 17.41
C VAL A 137 21.88 47.75 18.28
N SER A 138 22.84 48.61 17.93
CA SER A 138 23.80 49.05 18.91
C SER A 138 23.01 49.85 19.94
N TRP A 139 22.89 49.31 21.15
CA TRP A 139 22.24 49.97 22.28
C TRP A 139 23.21 51.01 22.84
N GLU A 140 23.47 52.08 22.10
CA GLU A 140 24.32 53.18 22.57
C GLU A 140 23.50 54.44 22.83
N LEU A 141 23.72 55.04 24.01
CA LEU A 141 23.12 56.31 24.40
C LEU A 141 23.93 57.45 23.77
N ALA A 142 23.23 58.33 23.04
CA ALA A 142 23.70 59.51 22.32
C ALA A 142 24.82 60.28 23.07
N ASN A 143 25.90 60.67 22.39
CA ASN A 143 25.89 61.86 21.53
C ASN A 143 26.68 61.77 20.21
N ASP A 144 27.40 60.68 19.95
CA ASP A 144 28.16 60.45 18.72
C ASP A 144 27.93 59.00 18.26
N LEU A 145 26.76 58.72 17.68
CA LEU A 145 26.50 57.41 17.07
C LEU A 145 27.03 57.42 15.63
N ASN A 146 28.23 56.88 15.46
CA ASN A 146 28.75 56.43 14.18
C ASN A 146 28.29 54.98 13.99
N LEU A 147 27.43 54.73 13.00
CA LEU A 147 27.01 53.38 12.64
C LEU A 147 28.23 52.65 12.08
N ASP A 148 28.89 51.81 12.90
CA ASP A 148 30.06 50.98 12.57
C ASP A 148 30.63 51.23 11.16
N ASN A 149 31.49 52.25 10.96
CA ASN A 149 32.24 52.71 9.75
C ASN A 149 32.13 51.93 8.41
N ASP A 150 30.96 51.40 8.04
CA ASP A 150 30.75 50.50 6.92
C ASP A 150 29.75 51.15 5.96
N PRO A 151 30.14 51.34 4.69
CA PRO A 151 29.26 51.83 3.66
C PRO A 151 27.93 51.06 3.60
N MET A 152 26.84 51.81 3.72
CA MET A 152 25.49 51.28 3.65
C MET A 152 24.94 51.36 2.24
N VAL A 153 23.88 50.60 1.97
CA VAL A 153 23.11 50.76 0.74
C VAL A 153 22.37 52.11 0.80
N PRO A 154 22.54 53.01 -0.19
CA PRO A 154 21.79 54.27 -0.22
C PRO A 154 20.28 54.04 -0.14
N ASP A 155 19.61 54.86 0.66
CA ASP A 155 18.16 54.84 0.93
C ASP A 155 17.66 53.54 1.59
N SER A 156 18.52 52.77 2.26
CA SER A 156 18.12 51.51 2.93
C SER A 156 17.74 51.67 4.40
N GLU A 157 18.01 52.84 4.96
CA GLU A 157 17.84 53.13 6.37
C GLU A 157 16.38 53.37 6.74
N THR A 158 16.04 53.00 7.98
CA THR A 158 14.82 53.44 8.65
C THR A 158 15.16 53.73 10.10
N ILE A 159 14.92 54.96 10.53
CA ILE A 159 15.16 55.38 11.91
C ILE A 159 13.87 55.24 12.70
N TYR A 160 13.98 54.73 13.92
CA TYR A 160 12.87 54.58 14.85
C TYR A 160 13.17 55.34 16.13
N ALA A 161 12.18 56.07 16.63
CA ALA A 161 12.19 56.62 17.99
C ALA A 161 11.34 55.71 18.87
N VAL A 162 11.92 55.21 19.97
CA VAL A 162 11.22 54.38 20.96
C VAL A 162 10.93 55.22 22.20
N SER A 163 9.65 55.36 22.50
CA SER A 163 9.15 56.04 23.69
C SER A 163 8.10 55.16 24.38
N ALA A 164 8.24 54.98 25.70
CA ALA A 164 7.38 54.10 26.49
C ALA A 164 7.22 52.67 25.91
N GLY A 165 8.27 52.14 25.28
CA GLY A 165 8.27 50.80 24.68
C GLY A 165 7.62 50.70 23.29
N VAL A 166 7.18 51.80 22.69
CA VAL A 166 6.59 51.83 21.34
C VAL A 166 7.60 52.41 20.35
N ALA A 167 7.96 51.64 19.33
CA ALA A 167 8.81 52.09 18.22
C ALA A 167 7.97 52.80 17.15
N THR A 168 8.33 54.05 16.83
CA THR A 168 7.69 54.83 15.76
C THR A 168 8.73 55.19 14.71
N ALA A 169 8.45 54.91 13.44
CA ALA A 169 9.32 55.31 12.34
C ALA A 169 9.42 56.84 12.28
N VAL A 170 10.65 57.33 12.20
CA VAL A 170 10.99 58.74 12.00
C VAL A 170 10.91 59.03 10.52
N ALA A 171 10.24 60.11 10.13
CA ALA A 171 10.17 60.52 8.73
C ALA A 171 11.58 60.80 8.19
N GLY A 172 11.91 60.28 6.99
CA GLY A 172 13.22 60.47 6.37
C GLY A 172 13.63 61.94 6.20
N SER A 173 12.69 62.86 6.13
CA SER A 173 12.97 64.31 6.09
C SER A 173 13.49 64.90 7.41
N ALA A 174 13.39 64.17 8.52
CA ALA A 174 13.79 64.64 9.85
C ALA A 174 15.30 64.47 10.10
N TYR A 175 16.01 63.75 9.24
CA TYR A 175 17.45 63.53 9.34
C TYR A 175 18.10 63.55 7.95
N THR A 176 19.41 63.72 7.94
CA THR A 176 20.28 63.41 6.80
C THR A 176 21.20 62.29 7.23
N LEU A 177 21.56 61.38 6.32
CA LEU A 177 22.49 60.28 6.58
C LEU A 177 23.53 60.26 5.46
N ALA A 178 24.80 60.17 5.82
CA ALA A 178 25.89 59.98 4.90
C ALA A 178 26.08 58.48 4.64
N ASP A 179 25.89 58.05 3.39
CA ASP A 179 25.97 56.62 3.03
C ASP A 179 27.36 56.00 3.25
N TYR A 180 28.42 56.83 3.28
CA TYR A 180 29.81 56.39 3.30
C TYR A 180 30.28 55.94 4.68
N ASP A 181 30.03 56.74 5.71
CA ASP A 181 30.49 56.53 7.08
C ASP A 181 29.32 56.36 8.09
N GLY A 182 28.08 56.43 7.60
CA GLY A 182 26.89 56.31 8.44
C GLY A 182 26.67 57.50 9.36
N GLU A 183 27.33 58.65 9.13
CA GLU A 183 27.12 59.86 9.92
C GLU A 183 25.72 60.43 9.64
N TRP A 184 24.89 60.55 10.67
CA TRP A 184 23.60 61.21 10.55
C TRP A 184 23.58 62.62 11.17
N THR A 185 22.63 63.45 10.73
CA THR A 185 22.37 64.74 11.36
C THR A 185 20.87 65.00 11.38
N TRP A 186 20.35 65.45 12.50
CA TRP A 186 18.94 65.84 12.60
C TRP A 186 18.71 67.17 11.90
N THR A 187 17.70 67.24 11.02
CA THR A 187 17.30 68.50 10.35
C THR A 187 16.51 69.43 11.30
N GLY A 188 16.12 68.91 12.48
CA GLY A 188 15.43 69.64 13.54
C GLY A 188 15.77 69.11 14.93
N ALA A 189 14.88 69.33 15.90
CA ALA A 189 15.05 68.74 17.23
C ALA A 189 14.90 67.21 17.16
N ALA A 190 15.88 66.48 17.70
CA ALA A 190 15.80 65.03 17.79
C ALA A 190 14.54 64.60 18.56
N PRO A 191 13.84 63.54 18.12
CA PRO A 191 12.69 63.02 18.85
C PRO A 191 13.12 62.53 20.23
N ALA A 192 12.27 62.75 21.23
CA ALA A 192 12.53 62.26 22.58
C ALA A 192 12.46 60.73 22.63
N GLY A 193 13.39 60.10 23.36
CA GLY A 193 13.44 58.65 23.53
C GLY A 193 14.76 58.05 23.06
N THR A 194 14.80 56.73 22.96
CA THR A 194 15.94 56.00 22.40
C THR A 194 15.76 55.88 20.89
N ILE A 195 16.82 56.19 20.13
CA ILE A 195 16.82 56.12 18.67
C ILE A 195 17.42 54.78 18.23
N TYR A 196 16.80 54.16 17.24
CA TYR A 196 17.25 52.92 16.61
C TYR A 196 17.35 53.16 15.11
N ALA A 197 18.34 52.54 14.46
CA ALA A 197 18.44 52.49 13.01
C ALA A 197 18.27 51.04 12.56
N SER A 198 17.57 50.84 11.44
CA SER A 198 17.60 49.61 10.66
C SER A 198 18.15 49.95 9.30
N TYR A 199 19.17 49.24 8.82
CA TYR A 199 19.80 49.50 7.53
C TYR A 199 20.39 48.20 6.94
N LYS A 200 20.77 48.25 5.67
CA LYS A 200 21.29 47.08 4.94
C LYS A 200 22.80 47.19 4.78
N TYR A 201 23.53 46.18 5.28
CA TYR A 201 24.98 46.07 5.08
C TYR A 201 25.31 45.58 3.68
N THR A 202 26.43 46.08 3.15
CA THR A 202 26.98 45.60 1.90
C THR A 202 28.20 44.72 2.16
N GLU A 203 28.28 43.58 1.47
CA GLU A 203 29.45 42.72 1.46
C GLU A 203 30.50 43.30 0.52
N LEU A 204 31.76 43.38 0.96
CA LEU A 204 32.87 43.74 0.09
C LEU A 204 33.11 42.63 -0.94
N LEU A 205 32.89 42.94 -2.21
CA LEU A 205 33.07 42.00 -3.31
C LEU A 205 34.52 42.01 -3.83
N PHE A 206 35.06 43.19 -4.14
CA PHE A 206 36.47 43.39 -4.47
C PHE A 206 36.88 44.86 -4.47
N ASN A 207 38.18 45.10 -4.31
CA ASN A 207 38.80 46.41 -4.51
C ASN A 207 39.07 46.64 -5.98
N GLY A 208 38.80 47.85 -6.45
CA GLY A 208 39.12 48.31 -7.78
C GLY A 208 40.61 48.42 -8.00
N ASP A 209 41.04 48.07 -9.21
CA ASP A 209 42.43 48.14 -9.68
C ASP A 209 42.52 48.76 -11.08
N GLY A 210 41.38 49.27 -11.61
CA GLY A 210 41.24 49.77 -12.98
C GLY A 210 41.09 48.69 -14.05
N VAL A 211 41.13 47.39 -13.71
CA VAL A 211 41.14 46.27 -14.66
C VAL A 211 40.08 45.21 -14.33
N ARG A 212 39.98 44.78 -13.07
CA ARG A 212 39.07 43.75 -12.58
C ARG A 212 37.62 44.20 -12.70
N LYS A 213 36.81 43.34 -13.33
CA LYS A 213 35.36 43.54 -13.51
C LYS A 213 34.52 42.46 -12.86
N VAL A 214 35.14 41.39 -12.36
CA VAL A 214 34.45 40.19 -11.91
C VAL A 214 34.70 39.95 -10.43
N GLY A 215 33.62 39.70 -9.70
CA GLY A 215 33.62 39.28 -8.32
C GLY A 215 32.63 38.15 -8.08
N TYR A 216 32.80 37.45 -6.96
CA TYR A 216 31.94 36.34 -6.55
C TYR A 216 31.44 36.64 -5.13
N LEU A 217 30.12 36.55 -4.94
CA LEU A 217 29.52 36.67 -3.62
C LEU A 217 29.89 35.47 -2.76
N THR A 218 29.99 35.66 -1.45
CA THR A 218 30.25 34.54 -0.51
C THR A 218 29.11 33.54 -0.46
N THR A 219 27.86 33.97 -0.74
CA THR A 219 26.68 33.12 -0.65
C THR A 219 25.89 33.11 -1.96
N ALA A 220 25.54 31.92 -2.44
CA ALA A 220 24.66 31.66 -3.57
C ALA A 220 23.77 30.43 -3.24
N PRO A 221 22.56 30.28 -3.81
CA PRO A 221 21.97 31.10 -4.86
C PRO A 221 21.35 32.42 -4.38
N VAL A 222 21.36 33.43 -5.26
CA VAL A 222 20.87 34.79 -4.97
C VAL A 222 19.43 34.97 -5.45
N VAL A 223 18.61 35.67 -4.68
CA VAL A 223 17.25 36.05 -5.08
C VAL A 223 17.33 37.02 -6.24
N ALA A 224 16.79 36.63 -7.40
CA ALA A 224 16.90 37.44 -8.61
C ALA A 224 16.28 38.83 -8.44
N GLY A 225 17.07 39.87 -8.72
CA GLY A 225 16.68 41.28 -8.57
C GLY A 225 16.73 41.80 -7.13
N SER A 226 17.20 41.00 -6.16
CA SER A 226 17.40 41.46 -4.78
C SER A 226 18.72 42.21 -4.58
N GLU A 227 19.63 42.06 -5.54
CA GLU A 227 20.96 42.61 -5.47
C GLU A 227 20.97 44.14 -5.64
N VAL A 228 21.79 44.79 -4.84
CA VAL A 228 22.14 46.19 -4.97
C VAL A 228 23.66 46.28 -4.97
N VAL A 229 24.21 46.61 -6.14
CA VAL A 229 25.65 46.80 -6.32
C VAL A 229 25.98 48.27 -6.12
N CYS A 230 26.88 48.54 -5.19
CA CYS A 230 27.35 49.87 -4.86
C CYS A 230 28.84 50.00 -5.20
N LEU A 231 29.22 51.19 -5.63
CA LEU A 231 30.60 51.61 -5.79
C LEU A 231 30.93 52.61 -4.68
N VAL A 232 31.78 52.20 -3.76
CA VAL A 232 32.27 53.06 -2.67
C VAL A 232 33.56 53.71 -3.16
N ASN A 233 33.67 55.03 -3.10
CA ASN A 233 34.87 55.76 -3.48
C ASN A 233 35.49 56.41 -2.25
N ASP A 234 36.56 55.81 -1.74
CA ASP A 234 37.21 56.24 -0.49
C ASP A 234 37.91 57.60 -0.65
N GLY A 235 38.33 57.95 -1.87
CA GLY A 235 38.97 59.24 -2.15
C GLY A 235 37.99 60.42 -2.23
N ALA A 236 36.71 60.12 -2.48
CA ALA A 236 35.64 61.13 -2.56
C ALA A 236 34.64 61.03 -1.40
N GLU A 237 34.78 60.01 -0.54
CA GLU A 237 33.86 59.72 0.57
C GLU A 237 32.40 59.60 0.09
N THR A 238 32.19 58.87 -1.02
CA THR A 238 30.85 58.69 -1.62
C THR A 238 30.50 57.23 -1.85
N VAL A 239 29.22 56.89 -1.72
CA VAL A 239 28.65 55.61 -2.17
C VAL A 239 27.73 55.87 -3.37
N THR A 240 27.94 55.15 -4.47
CA THR A 240 27.11 55.24 -5.67
C THR A 240 26.44 53.92 -5.96
N LYS A 241 25.12 53.88 -5.93
CA LYS A 241 24.34 52.74 -6.40
C LYS A 241 24.46 52.60 -7.92
N LEU A 242 24.86 51.43 -8.39
CA LEU A 242 24.94 51.14 -9.82
C LEU A 242 23.56 50.78 -10.38
N ASP A 243 23.27 51.29 -11.57
CA ASP A 243 22.10 50.86 -12.34
C ASP A 243 22.23 49.38 -12.72
N SER A 244 21.11 48.65 -12.80
CA SER A 244 21.12 47.22 -13.14
C SER A 244 21.66 46.93 -14.55
N THR A 245 21.72 47.93 -15.44
CA THR A 245 22.38 47.81 -16.75
C THR A 245 23.90 47.92 -16.68
N ALA A 246 24.47 48.39 -15.56
CA ALA A 246 25.91 48.55 -15.37
C ALA A 246 26.61 47.25 -14.96
N TYR A 247 25.86 46.18 -14.67
CA TYR A 247 26.40 44.87 -14.31
C TYR A 247 25.49 43.73 -14.78
N SER A 248 26.01 42.51 -14.74
CA SER A 248 25.24 41.28 -14.89
C SER A 248 25.58 40.34 -13.75
N ILE A 249 24.60 39.60 -13.24
CA ILE A 249 24.78 38.59 -12.20
C ILE A 249 24.36 37.22 -12.71
N ASP A 250 25.16 36.21 -12.42
CA ASP A 250 24.78 34.81 -12.49
C ASP A 250 24.26 34.38 -11.11
N TYR A 251 22.93 34.29 -10.98
CA TYR A 251 22.27 34.00 -9.71
C TYR A 251 22.58 32.60 -9.15
N ALA A 252 23.03 31.66 -9.99
CA ALA A 252 23.39 30.32 -9.56
C ALA A 252 24.77 30.31 -8.90
N THR A 253 25.73 31.06 -9.46
CA THR A 253 27.12 31.08 -8.96
C THR A 253 27.44 32.29 -8.08
N GLY A 254 26.55 33.28 -7.98
CA GLY A 254 26.81 34.56 -7.32
C GLY A 254 27.86 35.41 -8.04
N LYS A 255 28.16 35.12 -9.31
CA LYS A 255 29.17 35.85 -10.09
C LYS A 255 28.59 37.16 -10.59
N ILE A 256 29.20 38.28 -10.22
CA ILE A 256 28.87 39.61 -10.72
C ILE A 256 29.94 40.08 -11.70
N THR A 257 29.51 40.60 -12.84
CA THR A 257 30.37 41.17 -13.88
C THR A 257 29.95 42.61 -14.16
N LEU A 258 30.85 43.56 -13.90
CA LEU A 258 30.64 44.99 -14.15
C LEU A 258 30.93 45.36 -15.61
N GLY A 259 30.18 46.31 -16.16
CA GLY A 259 30.45 46.88 -17.49
C GLY A 259 31.76 47.67 -17.53
N THR A 260 32.05 48.41 -16.46
CA THR A 260 33.25 49.25 -16.30
C THR A 260 34.05 48.79 -15.09
N ALA A 261 35.39 48.74 -15.22
CA ALA A 261 36.27 48.38 -14.12
C ALA A 261 36.34 49.55 -13.10
N PRO A 262 36.14 49.30 -11.80
CA PRO A 262 36.33 50.27 -10.73
C PRO A 262 37.77 50.82 -10.71
N SER A 263 37.93 52.11 -10.39
CA SER A 263 39.26 52.72 -10.20
C SER A 263 39.94 52.25 -8.91
N THR A 264 41.22 52.58 -8.73
CA THR A 264 42.04 52.12 -7.58
C THR A 264 41.59 52.63 -6.22
N LEU A 265 40.73 53.64 -6.17
CA LEU A 265 40.15 54.20 -4.94
C LEU A 265 38.69 53.77 -4.74
N GLN A 266 38.20 52.88 -5.60
CA GLN A 266 36.84 52.40 -5.53
C GLN A 266 36.79 50.96 -5.07
N THR A 267 35.86 50.64 -4.19
CA THR A 267 35.52 49.27 -3.82
C THR A 267 34.11 48.94 -4.29
N VAL A 268 33.92 47.69 -4.71
CA VAL A 268 32.61 47.18 -5.10
C VAL A 268 32.03 46.48 -3.89
N ARG A 269 30.90 46.98 -3.40
CA ARG A 269 30.16 46.33 -2.33
C ARG A 269 28.77 45.95 -2.80
N VAL A 270 28.22 44.87 -2.26
CA VAL A 270 26.94 44.32 -2.73
C VAL A 270 26.07 43.97 -1.54
N TYR A 271 24.82 44.43 -1.57
CA TYR A 271 23.76 43.86 -0.75
C TYR A 271 22.94 42.91 -1.61
N TYR A 272 22.50 41.79 -1.05
CA TYR A 272 21.66 40.83 -1.75
C TYR A 272 20.86 40.03 -0.73
N SER A 273 19.73 39.49 -1.18
CA SER A 273 19.05 38.41 -0.45
C SER A 273 19.47 37.09 -1.08
N TYR A 274 19.72 36.08 -0.25
CA TYR A 274 20.02 34.73 -0.72
C TYR A 274 18.84 33.82 -0.42
N TYR A 275 18.65 32.82 -1.27
CA TYR A 275 17.74 31.75 -0.94
C TYR A 275 18.43 30.76 0.00
N ASN A 276 17.64 30.18 0.89
CA ASN A 276 18.06 29.02 1.64
C ASN A 276 17.70 27.78 0.84
N VAL A 277 18.47 26.71 1.02
CA VAL A 277 18.25 25.44 0.34
C VAL A 277 18.17 24.34 1.39
N TRP A 278 17.06 23.60 1.37
CA TRP A 278 16.97 22.32 2.06
C TRP A 278 17.34 21.20 1.09
N THR A 279 18.22 20.32 1.53
CA THR A 279 18.66 19.16 0.75
C THR A 279 18.33 17.86 1.47
N ALA A 280 17.91 16.85 0.72
CA ALA A 280 17.78 15.47 1.17
C ALA A 280 18.27 14.54 0.05
N SER A 281 18.83 13.39 0.39
CA SER A 281 19.33 12.43 -0.59
C SER A 281 18.79 11.04 -0.33
N GLY A 282 18.65 10.24 -1.39
CA GLY A 282 18.34 8.81 -1.34
C GLY A 282 19.19 8.04 -2.35
N ALA A 283 19.19 6.71 -2.22
CA ALA A 283 19.98 5.81 -3.09
C ALA A 283 19.26 4.46 -3.30
N ASP A 284 17.95 4.45 -3.18
CA ASP A 284 17.06 3.28 -3.27
C ASP A 284 16.21 3.30 -4.55
N PHE A 285 16.44 4.23 -5.47
CA PHE A 285 15.66 4.34 -6.71
C PHE A 285 16.16 3.36 -7.77
N ALA A 286 15.30 2.46 -8.24
CA ALA A 286 15.61 1.51 -9.31
C ALA A 286 14.81 1.83 -10.58
N VAL A 287 15.48 1.71 -11.74
CA VAL A 287 14.82 1.75 -13.05
C VAL A 287 14.72 0.31 -13.54
N TYR A 288 13.51 -0.23 -13.65
CA TYR A 288 13.30 -1.58 -14.16
C TYR A 288 13.21 -1.60 -15.68
N SER A 289 13.81 -2.63 -16.29
CA SER A 289 13.41 -3.09 -17.62
C SER A 289 12.06 -3.82 -17.56
N ALA A 290 11.42 -4.01 -18.72
CA ALA A 290 10.19 -4.80 -18.80
C ALA A 290 10.40 -6.23 -18.28
N ASP A 291 11.42 -6.92 -18.79
CA ASP A 291 11.77 -8.29 -18.37
C ASP A 291 12.04 -8.41 -16.86
N GLN A 292 12.68 -7.41 -16.24
CA GLN A 292 12.92 -7.40 -14.79
C GLN A 292 11.61 -7.26 -13.99
N LEU A 293 10.72 -6.39 -14.44
CA LEU A 293 9.42 -6.22 -13.81
C LEU A 293 8.57 -7.50 -13.94
N ASP A 294 8.53 -8.09 -15.14
CA ASP A 294 7.77 -9.30 -15.43
C ASP A 294 8.30 -10.49 -14.63
N ALA A 295 9.63 -10.69 -14.59
CA ALA A 295 10.25 -11.73 -13.78
C ALA A 295 9.89 -11.59 -12.29
N ASN A 296 9.97 -10.39 -11.72
CA ASN A 296 9.63 -10.15 -10.31
C ASN A 296 8.13 -10.41 -10.02
N GLN A 297 7.24 -10.05 -10.95
CA GLN A 297 5.81 -10.33 -10.81
C GLN A 297 5.50 -11.84 -10.89
N LEU A 298 6.18 -12.57 -11.78
CA LEU A 298 6.05 -14.02 -11.89
C LEU A 298 6.60 -14.72 -10.65
N ALA A 299 7.74 -14.29 -10.12
CA ALA A 299 8.29 -14.80 -8.87
C ALA A 299 7.29 -14.66 -7.71
N GLY A 300 6.68 -13.48 -7.54
CA GLY A 300 5.64 -13.25 -6.54
C GLY A 300 4.38 -14.09 -6.76
N THR A 301 4.02 -14.36 -8.03
CA THR A 301 2.90 -15.25 -8.37
C THR A 301 3.20 -16.69 -7.99
N TYR A 302 4.40 -17.18 -8.29
CA TYR A 302 4.87 -18.51 -7.91
C TYR A 302 4.92 -18.69 -6.39
N ASP A 303 5.50 -17.76 -5.61
CA ASP A 303 5.53 -17.83 -4.14
C ASP A 303 4.12 -17.89 -3.55
N SER A 304 3.17 -17.15 -4.12
CA SER A 304 1.76 -17.21 -3.70
C SER A 304 1.12 -18.57 -3.98
N MET A 305 1.45 -19.22 -5.11
CA MET A 305 0.95 -20.55 -5.43
C MET A 305 1.57 -21.58 -4.49
N TYR A 306 2.89 -21.60 -4.37
CA TYR A 306 3.67 -22.53 -3.56
C TYR A 306 3.21 -22.54 -2.09
N ARG A 307 3.01 -21.37 -1.46
CA ARG A 307 2.55 -21.29 -0.06
C ARG A 307 1.16 -21.85 0.20
N SER A 308 0.33 -21.96 -0.84
CA SER A 308 -1.06 -22.40 -0.72
C SER A 308 -1.27 -23.86 -1.12
N ALA A 309 -0.29 -24.46 -1.79
CA ALA A 309 -0.42 -25.78 -2.35
C ALA A 309 -0.06 -26.87 -1.34
N THR A 310 -0.85 -27.94 -1.35
CA THR A 310 -0.55 -29.22 -0.69
C THR A 310 -0.98 -30.32 -1.63
N PHE A 311 -0.09 -31.25 -1.97
CA PHE A 311 -0.34 -32.32 -2.92
C PHE A 311 -0.32 -33.68 -2.22
N ASP A 312 -1.36 -34.49 -2.45
CA ASP A 312 -1.49 -35.86 -1.93
C ASP A 312 -1.06 -36.91 -2.97
N SER A 313 -1.17 -36.56 -4.25
CA SER A 313 -0.76 -37.41 -5.37
C SER A 313 0.76 -37.48 -5.53
N THR A 314 1.30 -38.66 -5.84
CA THR A 314 2.73 -38.83 -6.11
C THR A 314 3.19 -38.02 -7.33
N GLU A 315 2.33 -37.91 -8.35
CA GLU A 315 2.61 -37.10 -9.54
C GLU A 315 2.61 -35.60 -9.22
N GLY A 316 1.64 -35.12 -8.43
CA GLY A 316 1.61 -33.73 -7.95
C GLY A 316 2.87 -33.36 -7.16
N LEU A 317 3.31 -34.22 -6.24
CA LEU A 317 4.56 -34.02 -5.47
C LEU A 317 5.82 -33.98 -6.36
N GLN A 318 5.87 -34.77 -7.43
CA GLN A 318 7.00 -34.74 -8.36
C GLN A 318 7.03 -33.44 -9.17
N LEU A 319 5.87 -33.00 -9.67
CA LEU A 319 5.73 -31.75 -10.43
C LEU A 319 6.00 -30.53 -9.54
N GLU A 320 5.55 -30.55 -8.28
CA GLU A 320 5.89 -29.50 -7.30
C GLU A 320 7.42 -29.36 -7.14
N GLN A 321 8.15 -30.47 -6.97
CA GLN A 321 9.60 -30.44 -6.83
C GLN A 321 10.31 -29.95 -8.10
N GLU A 322 9.78 -30.28 -9.27
CA GLU A 322 10.28 -29.76 -10.55
C GLU A 322 10.05 -28.24 -10.67
N ALA A 323 8.85 -27.77 -10.29
CA ALA A 323 8.52 -26.35 -10.24
C ALA A 323 9.42 -25.57 -9.28
N GLU A 324 9.73 -26.13 -8.10
CA GLU A 324 10.69 -25.54 -7.15
C GLU A 324 12.09 -25.41 -7.76
N THR A 325 12.56 -26.46 -8.44
CA THR A 325 13.87 -26.41 -9.12
C THR A 325 13.90 -25.35 -10.22
N LEU A 326 12.81 -25.18 -10.97
CA LEU A 326 12.68 -24.14 -11.99
C LEU A 326 12.66 -22.74 -11.37
N ALA A 327 11.93 -22.54 -10.26
CA ALA A 327 11.93 -21.27 -9.54
C ALA A 327 13.30 -20.92 -8.97
N ASP A 328 14.03 -21.88 -8.39
CA ASP A 328 15.41 -21.71 -7.91
C ASP A 328 16.35 -21.26 -9.05
N LEU A 329 16.19 -21.82 -10.25
CA LEU A 329 16.93 -21.36 -11.44
C LEU A 329 16.52 -19.93 -11.83
N GLY A 330 15.23 -19.59 -11.72
CA GLY A 330 14.72 -18.24 -11.90
C GLY A 330 15.38 -17.24 -10.95
N ASP A 331 15.46 -17.57 -9.66
CA ASP A 331 16.10 -16.76 -8.62
C ASP A 331 17.59 -16.53 -8.93
N VAL A 332 18.30 -17.58 -9.34
CA VAL A 332 19.72 -17.49 -9.73
C VAL A 332 19.92 -16.58 -10.94
N GLU A 333 19.10 -16.73 -11.98
CA GLU A 333 19.19 -15.85 -13.16
C GLU A 333 18.80 -14.40 -12.83
N TYR A 334 17.79 -14.19 -11.97
CA TYR A 334 17.37 -12.86 -11.52
C TYR A 334 18.50 -12.17 -10.76
N ALA A 335 19.11 -12.86 -9.79
CA ALA A 335 20.25 -12.36 -9.02
C ALA A 335 21.49 -12.09 -9.88
N ASN A 336 21.65 -12.78 -11.01
CA ASN A 336 22.71 -12.53 -11.99
C ASN A 336 22.40 -11.38 -12.97
N GLY A 337 21.22 -10.77 -12.88
CA GLY A 337 20.75 -9.71 -13.77
C GLY A 337 20.29 -10.21 -15.14
N ASN A 338 20.08 -11.52 -15.30
CA ASN A 338 19.58 -12.14 -16.54
C ASN A 338 18.05 -12.25 -16.49
N PHE A 339 17.39 -11.10 -16.47
CA PHE A 339 15.96 -10.98 -16.19
C PHE A 339 15.07 -11.73 -17.19
N ALA A 340 15.42 -11.75 -18.48
CA ALA A 340 14.68 -12.50 -19.50
C ALA A 340 14.73 -14.02 -19.27
N ALA A 341 15.87 -14.55 -18.80
CA ALA A 341 15.97 -15.97 -18.46
C ALA A 341 15.21 -16.28 -17.17
N ALA A 342 15.29 -15.38 -16.17
CA ALA A 342 14.53 -15.50 -14.93
C ALA A 342 13.03 -15.54 -15.20
N GLU A 343 12.50 -14.61 -16.01
CA GLU A 343 11.11 -14.59 -16.48
C GLU A 343 10.70 -15.94 -17.07
N GLY A 344 11.51 -16.49 -17.99
CA GLY A 344 11.26 -17.78 -18.62
C GLY A 344 11.24 -18.95 -17.63
N TYR A 345 12.10 -18.95 -16.61
CA TYR A 345 12.12 -19.99 -15.58
C TYR A 345 10.93 -19.88 -14.61
N TYR A 346 10.57 -18.67 -14.16
CA TYR A 346 9.39 -18.50 -13.32
C TYR A 346 8.10 -18.86 -14.05
N GLN A 347 7.98 -18.53 -15.34
CA GLN A 347 6.82 -18.94 -16.13
C GLN A 347 6.71 -20.47 -16.23
N GLN A 348 7.84 -21.16 -16.48
CA GLN A 348 7.86 -22.63 -16.47
C GLN A 348 7.48 -23.20 -15.10
N ALA A 349 7.99 -22.63 -14.00
CA ALA A 349 7.63 -23.04 -12.65
C ALA A 349 6.13 -22.90 -12.37
N ILE A 350 5.51 -21.79 -12.79
CA ILE A 350 4.07 -21.57 -12.68
C ILE A 350 3.28 -22.60 -13.50
N ASP A 351 3.70 -22.87 -14.74
CA ASP A 351 3.04 -23.84 -15.61
C ASP A 351 3.11 -25.25 -15.01
N THR A 352 4.29 -25.69 -14.55
CA THR A 352 4.47 -26.98 -13.87
C THR A 352 3.68 -27.07 -12.56
N MET A 353 3.59 -25.99 -11.78
CA MET A 353 2.75 -25.95 -10.58
C MET A 353 1.26 -26.11 -10.90
N ASN A 354 0.79 -25.52 -12.01
CA ASN A 354 -0.59 -25.73 -12.48
C ASN A 354 -0.83 -27.19 -12.90
N GLU A 355 0.16 -27.85 -13.52
CA GLU A 355 0.09 -29.28 -13.82
C GLU A 355 0.02 -30.13 -12.54
N ALA A 356 0.78 -29.78 -11.50
CA ALA A 356 0.73 -30.43 -10.19
C ALA A 356 -0.69 -30.35 -9.57
N ILE A 357 -1.31 -29.16 -9.62
CA ILE A 357 -2.68 -28.92 -9.14
C ILE A 357 -3.69 -29.76 -9.94
N ALA A 358 -3.52 -29.87 -11.25
CA ALA A 358 -4.39 -30.68 -12.10
C ALA A 358 -4.29 -32.18 -11.79
N ALA A 359 -3.06 -32.69 -11.59
CA ALA A 359 -2.82 -34.09 -11.23
C ALA A 359 -3.50 -34.46 -9.91
N ASP A 360 -3.40 -33.58 -8.91
CA ASP A 360 -4.00 -33.81 -7.59
C ASP A 360 -5.54 -33.73 -7.61
N THR A 361 -6.08 -32.77 -8.36
CA THR A 361 -7.53 -32.65 -8.59
C THR A 361 -8.09 -33.92 -9.28
N SER A 362 -7.32 -34.49 -10.22
CA SER A 362 -7.69 -35.73 -10.89
C SER A 362 -7.69 -36.92 -9.93
N LEU A 363 -6.73 -37.00 -9.00
CA LEU A 363 -6.72 -38.04 -7.96
C LEU A 363 -7.97 -37.94 -7.08
N ASN A 364 -8.29 -36.74 -6.60
CA ASN A 364 -9.46 -36.50 -5.76
C ASN A 364 -10.77 -36.88 -6.45
N THR A 365 -10.94 -36.48 -7.71
CA THR A 365 -12.10 -36.88 -8.52
C THR A 365 -12.19 -38.40 -8.68
N GLY A 366 -11.06 -39.07 -8.93
CA GLY A 366 -11.02 -40.53 -9.04
C GLY A 366 -11.39 -41.24 -7.73
N VAL A 367 -10.97 -40.70 -6.58
CA VAL A 367 -11.34 -41.21 -5.25
C VAL A 367 -12.84 -41.02 -4.99
N GLU A 368 -13.39 -39.85 -5.30
CA GLU A 368 -14.82 -39.58 -5.21
C GLU A 368 -15.63 -40.55 -6.09
N ASP A 369 -15.22 -40.80 -7.33
CA ASP A 369 -15.87 -41.75 -8.23
C ASP A 369 -15.84 -43.19 -7.69
N ILE A 370 -14.71 -43.62 -7.11
CA ILE A 370 -14.59 -44.94 -6.46
C ILE A 370 -15.51 -45.03 -5.24
N LEU A 371 -15.61 -43.98 -4.43
CA LEU A 371 -16.51 -43.90 -3.27
C LEU A 371 -17.98 -43.97 -3.70
N ILE A 372 -18.36 -43.26 -4.77
CA ILE A 372 -19.70 -43.34 -5.36
C ILE A 372 -19.97 -44.75 -5.91
N GLY A 373 -18.98 -45.36 -6.58
CA GLY A 373 -19.05 -46.74 -7.07
C GLY A 373 -19.24 -47.77 -5.95
N LEU A 374 -18.54 -47.61 -4.83
CA LEU A 374 -18.70 -48.44 -3.64
C LEU A 374 -20.07 -48.23 -2.98
N GLY A 375 -20.53 -46.98 -2.89
CA GLY A 375 -21.85 -46.64 -2.34
C GLY A 375 -22.99 -47.23 -3.17
N THR A 376 -22.91 -47.13 -4.49
CA THR A 376 -23.90 -47.73 -5.41
C THR A 376 -23.86 -49.27 -5.37
N GLY A 377 -22.67 -49.87 -5.30
CA GLY A 377 -22.51 -51.32 -5.12
C GLY A 377 -23.08 -51.82 -3.78
N ALA A 378 -22.86 -51.08 -2.69
CA ALA A 378 -23.44 -51.38 -1.39
C ALA A 378 -24.98 -51.28 -1.41
N GLY A 379 -25.53 -50.26 -2.09
CA GLY A 379 -26.97 -50.13 -2.32
C GLY A 379 -27.56 -51.35 -3.04
N ALA A 380 -26.95 -51.77 -4.15
CA ALA A 380 -27.38 -52.95 -4.90
C ALA A 380 -27.31 -54.25 -4.07
N TRP A 381 -26.33 -54.38 -3.18
CA TRP A 381 -26.24 -55.52 -2.26
C TRP A 381 -27.37 -55.50 -1.21
N ILE A 382 -27.67 -54.34 -0.63
CA ILE A 382 -28.78 -54.17 0.32
C ILE A 382 -30.10 -54.53 -0.37
N ASP A 383 -30.34 -54.00 -1.57
CA ASP A 383 -31.55 -54.29 -2.35
C ASP A 383 -31.67 -55.79 -2.68
N SER A 384 -30.55 -56.45 -3.00
CA SER A 384 -30.53 -57.90 -3.22
C SER A 384 -30.87 -58.69 -1.95
N GLN A 385 -30.42 -58.24 -0.78
CA GLN A 385 -30.72 -58.90 0.49
C GLN A 385 -32.17 -58.67 0.91
N ALA A 386 -32.71 -57.47 0.66
CA ALA A 386 -34.13 -57.17 0.83
C ALA A 386 -34.99 -58.07 -0.07
N ALA A 387 -34.65 -58.20 -1.35
CA ALA A 387 -35.37 -59.06 -2.29
C ALA A 387 -35.34 -60.55 -1.88
N LYS A 388 -34.22 -61.03 -1.31
CA LYS A 388 -34.16 -62.38 -0.73
C LYS A 388 -35.07 -62.52 0.49
N GLY A 389 -35.08 -61.51 1.36
CA GLY A 389 -35.98 -61.45 2.51
C GLY A 389 -37.44 -61.50 2.09
N ASP A 390 -37.82 -60.71 1.09
CA ASP A 390 -39.18 -60.71 0.52
C ASP A 390 -39.55 -62.06 -0.09
N ALA A 391 -38.61 -62.70 -0.79
CA ALA A 391 -38.80 -64.04 -1.35
C ALA A 391 -38.98 -65.12 -0.26
N GLU A 392 -38.21 -65.03 0.83
CA GLU A 392 -38.34 -65.92 1.98
C GLU A 392 -39.66 -65.70 2.73
N ALA A 393 -40.07 -64.44 2.90
CA ALA A 393 -41.37 -64.08 3.48
C ALA A 393 -42.53 -64.64 2.63
N THR A 394 -42.46 -64.51 1.31
CA THR A 394 -43.45 -65.08 0.38
C THR A 394 -43.52 -66.60 0.50
N LYS A 395 -42.37 -67.26 0.64
CA LYS A 395 -42.31 -68.71 0.84
C LYS A 395 -42.94 -69.13 2.16
N LEU A 396 -42.68 -68.38 3.24
CA LEU A 396 -43.27 -68.61 4.56
C LEU A 396 -44.79 -68.40 4.53
N GLU A 397 -45.28 -67.37 3.84
CA GLU A 397 -46.71 -67.13 3.64
C GLU A 397 -47.37 -68.29 2.88
N ALA A 398 -46.75 -68.76 1.78
CA ALA A 398 -47.23 -69.94 1.05
C ALA A 398 -47.21 -71.24 1.88
N GLU A 399 -46.21 -71.42 2.75
CA GLU A 399 -46.18 -72.55 3.69
C GLU A 399 -47.25 -72.42 4.77
N ALA A 400 -47.50 -71.21 5.29
CA ALA A 400 -48.58 -70.94 6.25
C ALA A 400 -49.96 -71.23 5.62
N ASP A 401 -50.20 -70.77 4.39
CA ASP A 401 -51.42 -71.07 3.63
C ASP A 401 -51.60 -72.58 3.41
N ARG A 402 -50.50 -73.30 3.11
CA ARG A 402 -50.53 -74.76 2.98
C ARG A 402 -50.92 -75.45 4.30
N ILE A 403 -50.39 -74.99 5.43
CA ILE A 403 -50.74 -75.51 6.76
C ILE A 403 -52.20 -75.20 7.09
N ALA A 404 -52.69 -73.99 6.79
CA ALA A 404 -54.10 -73.63 6.97
C ALA A 404 -55.01 -74.54 6.14
N ALA A 405 -54.69 -74.78 4.86
CA ALA A 405 -55.44 -75.68 3.99
C ALA A 405 -55.45 -77.13 4.48
N LEU A 406 -54.32 -77.63 5.02
CA LEU A 406 -54.26 -78.96 5.64
C LEU A 406 -55.11 -79.03 6.91
N THR A 407 -55.09 -77.98 7.73
CA THR A 407 -55.89 -77.86 8.95
C THR A 407 -57.39 -77.89 8.63
N ASP A 408 -57.81 -77.13 7.61
CA ASP A 408 -59.20 -77.14 7.12
C ASP A 408 -59.61 -78.51 6.57
N ALA A 409 -58.70 -79.20 5.86
CA ALA A 409 -58.95 -80.55 5.37
C ALA A 409 -59.12 -81.55 6.53
N GLU A 410 -58.31 -81.44 7.59
CA GLU A 410 -58.45 -82.24 8.82
C GLU A 410 -59.75 -81.93 9.56
N ALA A 411 -60.13 -80.66 9.68
CA ALA A 411 -61.40 -80.25 10.28
C ALA A 411 -62.61 -80.78 9.50
N ASN A 412 -62.57 -80.72 8.16
CA ASN A 412 -63.60 -81.28 7.30
C ASN A 412 -63.71 -82.80 7.45
N LYS A 413 -62.57 -83.50 7.57
CA LYS A 413 -62.54 -84.94 7.85
C LYS A 413 -63.18 -85.24 9.21
N LEU A 414 -62.84 -84.49 10.24
CA LEU A 414 -63.39 -84.66 11.59
C LEU A 414 -64.91 -84.41 11.63
N ASN A 415 -65.39 -83.38 10.92
CA ASN A 415 -66.82 -83.10 10.77
C ASN A 415 -67.55 -84.21 10.01
N ALA A 416 -66.93 -84.79 8.98
CA ALA A 416 -67.50 -85.94 8.27
C ALA A 416 -67.58 -87.17 9.18
N GLU A 417 -66.53 -87.44 9.97
CA GLU A 417 -66.51 -88.53 10.97
C GLU A 417 -67.56 -88.32 12.08
N ALA A 418 -67.74 -87.08 12.56
CA ALA A 418 -68.79 -86.73 13.50
C ALA A 418 -70.19 -86.91 12.90
N GLY A 419 -70.39 -86.53 11.63
CA GLY A 419 -71.62 -86.79 10.89
C GLY A 419 -71.94 -88.29 10.76
N PHE A 420 -70.93 -89.13 10.56
CA PHE A 420 -71.10 -90.59 10.62
C PHE A 420 -71.49 -91.06 12.02
N ALA A 421 -70.87 -90.53 13.08
CA ALA A 421 -71.21 -90.88 14.46
C ALA A 421 -72.66 -90.51 14.83
N ASP A 422 -73.15 -89.36 14.36
CA ASP A 422 -74.54 -88.93 14.55
C ASP A 422 -75.52 -89.84 13.78
N LEU A 423 -75.14 -90.29 12.58
CA LEU A 423 -75.90 -91.28 11.83
C LEU A 423 -75.98 -92.63 12.56
N TYR A 424 -74.90 -93.09 13.20
CA TYR A 424 -74.91 -94.28 14.05
C TYR A 424 -75.74 -94.08 15.32
N GLY A 425 -75.71 -92.89 15.92
CA GLY A 425 -76.57 -92.52 17.05
C GLY A 425 -78.05 -92.63 16.71
N VAL A 426 -78.47 -92.05 15.57
CA VAL A 426 -79.85 -92.15 15.07
C VAL A 426 -80.22 -93.60 14.72
N PHE A 427 -79.31 -94.36 14.10
CA PHE A 427 -79.54 -95.75 13.76
C PHE A 427 -79.76 -96.64 15.00
N LEU A 428 -78.98 -96.45 16.07
CA LEU A 428 -79.15 -97.17 17.33
C LEU A 428 -80.45 -96.79 18.06
N ILE A 429 -80.86 -95.51 18.01
CA ILE A 429 -82.16 -95.08 18.53
C ILE A 429 -83.30 -95.77 17.78
N LEU A 430 -83.23 -95.86 16.45
CA LEU A 430 -84.24 -96.55 15.64
C LEU A 430 -84.33 -98.05 15.95
N ILE A 431 -83.19 -98.72 16.18
CA ILE A 431 -83.18 -100.13 16.62
C ILE A 431 -83.76 -100.28 18.03
N GLY A 432 -83.43 -99.36 18.96
CA GLY A 432 -83.99 -99.35 20.31
C GLY A 432 -85.52 -99.19 20.31
N VAL A 433 -86.05 -98.27 19.49
CA VAL A 433 -87.50 -98.06 19.34
C VAL A 433 -88.17 -99.29 18.71
N ALA A 434 -87.56 -99.91 17.69
CA ALA A 434 -88.07 -101.14 17.10
C ALA A 434 -88.11 -102.32 18.10
N GLY A 435 -87.08 -102.44 18.95
CA GLY A 435 -87.02 -103.45 20.00
C GLY A 435 -88.11 -103.29 21.07
N VAL A 436 -88.38 -102.05 21.51
CA VAL A 436 -89.45 -101.75 22.47
C VAL A 436 -90.83 -102.05 21.88
N LEU A 437 -91.06 -101.71 20.61
CA LEU A 437 -92.32 -102.00 19.91
C LEU A 437 -92.55 -103.51 19.74
N ALA A 438 -91.50 -104.28 19.44
CA ALA A 438 -91.59 -105.74 19.34
C ALA A 438 -91.89 -106.40 20.70
N ALA A 439 -91.30 -105.89 21.79
CA ALA A 439 -91.58 -106.39 23.15
C ALA A 439 -93.02 -106.10 23.59
N ALA A 440 -93.55 -104.91 23.28
CA ALA A 440 -94.94 -104.56 23.55
C ALA A 440 -95.92 -105.45 22.74
N GLY A 441 -95.61 -105.71 21.47
CA GLY A 441 -96.39 -106.63 20.63
C GLY A 441 -96.41 -108.06 21.17
N GLY A 442 -95.28 -108.55 21.68
CA GLY A 442 -95.16 -109.86 22.30
C GLY A 442 -96.08 -110.03 23.53
N ILE A 443 -96.13 -109.01 24.40
CA ILE A 443 -96.98 -109.03 25.60
C ILE A 443 -98.47 -109.07 25.24
N VAL A 444 -98.89 -108.30 24.23
CA VAL A 444 -100.30 -108.31 23.76
C VAL A 444 -100.66 -109.66 23.14
N TRP A 445 -99.74 -110.30 22.42
CA TRP A 445 -99.95 -111.64 21.86
C TRP A 445 -100.06 -112.72 22.94
N SER A 446 -99.24 -112.65 24.00
CA SER A 446 -99.32 -113.59 25.12
C SER A 446 -100.63 -113.47 25.90
N VAL A 447 -101.11 -112.24 26.13
CA VAL A 447 -102.37 -112.00 26.86
C VAL A 447 -103.59 -112.48 26.05
N SER A 448 -103.60 -112.29 24.73
CA SER A 448 -104.70 -112.75 23.88
C SER A 448 -104.83 -114.27 23.83
N ARG A 449 -103.72 -115.03 23.90
CA ARG A 449 -103.77 -116.50 24.03
C ARG A 449 -104.29 -116.99 25.38
N LEU A 450 -104.07 -116.26 26.47
CA LEU A 450 -104.56 -116.66 27.79
C LEU A 450 -106.08 -116.50 27.95
N VAL A 451 -106.69 -115.55 27.23
CA VAL A 451 -108.15 -115.36 27.24
C VAL A 451 -108.86 -116.44 26.40
N ALA A 452 -108.22 -116.98 25.36
CA ALA A 452 -108.80 -118.02 24.52
C ALA A 452 -108.85 -119.42 25.20
N ALA A 453 -107.94 -119.70 26.14
CA ALA A 453 -107.85 -121.03 26.77
C ALA A 453 -108.82 -121.26 27.95
N ARG A 454 -109.65 -120.28 28.35
CA ARG A 454 -110.62 -120.42 29.46
C ARG A 454 -112.06 -120.73 29.01
N ARG A 455 -112.24 -121.16 27.75
CA ARG A 455 -113.51 -121.66 27.18
C ARG A 455 -113.39 -123.09 26.61
N MET A 456 -112.72 -123.98 27.34
CA MET A 456 -112.96 -125.43 27.28
C MET A 456 -113.05 -125.99 28.69
#